data_AF-A0A7J2YE73-F1
#
_entry.id   AF-A0A7J2YE73-F1
#
_cell.length_a   1.000
_cell.length_b   1.000
_cell.length_c   1.000
_cell.angle_alpha   90.00
_cell.angle_beta   90.00
_cell.angle_gamma   90.00
#
_symmetry.space_group_name_H-M   'P 1'
#
loop_
_entity.id
_entity.type
_entity.pdbx_description
1 polymer ?
#
loop_
_entity_poly.entity_id
_entity_poly.type
_entity_poly.pdbx_seq_one_letter_code
_entity_poly.pdbx_strand_id
1 'polypeptide(L)'
;MVVKSKQLTKRAIYVYLPSVAKANHWKQLAEKSKVSISKFVVEHVENSLTQEDKKGYPSRAEMIKQLKEKDEEIEKLQQENRLVKMLADNLDRELKHYRARPFLEEEFSGVRAYDKELVVLLKERKVIDSDHLLKELGIKPKETDLVKAINRQLQNLQTFGLVIPTPRGWRWNG
;
A
#
# COMPACT_ATOMS: atom_id res chain seq x y z
N MET A 1 35.39 39.54 33.14
CA MET A 1 34.40 39.90 34.19
C MET A 1 34.68 39.03 35.40
N VAL A 2 35.28 39.56 36.47
CA VAL A 2 35.65 38.77 37.66
C VAL A 2 34.41 38.67 38.56
N VAL A 3 33.70 37.55 38.47
CA VAL A 3 32.50 37.29 39.28
C VAL A 3 32.93 36.89 40.69
N LYS A 4 32.46 37.61 41.72
CA LYS A 4 32.78 37.34 43.14
C LYS A 4 32.28 35.94 43.53
N SER A 5 33.16 35.11 44.11
CA SER A 5 32.93 33.67 44.37
C SER A 5 31.64 33.34 45.13
N LYS A 6 31.20 34.22 46.04
CA LYS A 6 29.96 34.07 46.83
C LYS A 6 28.66 34.07 46.00
N GLN A 7 28.68 34.58 44.77
CA GLN A 7 27.50 34.56 43.89
C GLN A 7 27.43 33.26 43.06
N LEU A 8 28.57 32.63 42.77
CA LEU A 8 28.64 31.37 42.02
C LEU A 8 28.08 30.20 42.85
N THR A 9 28.32 30.19 44.16
CA THR A 9 27.81 29.16 45.07
C THR A 9 26.28 29.12 45.13
N LYS A 10 25.61 30.26 44.92
CA LYS A 10 24.13 30.33 44.91
C LYS A 10 23.48 29.61 43.72
N ARG A 11 24.26 29.32 42.66
CA ARG A 11 23.78 28.63 41.44
C ARG A 11 24.31 27.20 41.34
N ALA A 12 25.14 26.76 42.28
CA ALA A 12 25.74 25.44 42.25
C ALA A 12 24.73 24.39 42.73
N ILE A 13 24.52 23.37 41.90
CA ILE A 13 23.70 22.20 42.23
C ILE A 13 24.64 20.99 42.31
N TYR A 14 24.66 20.33 43.46
CA TYR A 14 25.44 19.10 43.65
C TYR A 14 24.54 17.90 43.35
N VAL A 15 24.86 17.15 42.29
CA VAL A 15 24.11 15.97 41.88
C VAL A 15 24.96 14.74 42.08
N TYR A 16 24.43 13.78 42.85
CA TYR A 16 25.03 12.46 42.99
C TYR A 16 24.49 11.53 41.91
N LEU A 17 25.39 10.97 41.13
CA LEU A 17 25.04 9.97 40.12
C LEU A 17 24.90 8.58 40.77
N PRO A 18 24.01 7.71 40.25
CA PRO A 18 23.75 6.39 40.84
C PRO A 18 24.97 5.47 40.93
N SER A 19 26.03 5.73 40.16
CA SER A 19 27.29 4.99 40.24
C SER A 19 28.47 5.81 39.74
N VAL A 20 29.67 5.45 40.21
CA VAL A 20 30.93 6.05 39.75
C VAL A 20 31.15 5.79 38.25
N ALA A 21 30.75 4.61 37.77
CA ALA A 21 30.82 4.27 36.35
C ALA A 21 30.01 5.23 35.47
N LYS A 22 28.79 5.61 35.91
CA LYS A 22 27.97 6.61 35.20
C LYS A 22 28.61 8.00 35.21
N ALA A 23 29.22 8.40 36.34
CA ALA A 23 29.95 9.67 36.42
C ALA A 23 31.13 9.73 35.45
N ASN A 24 31.91 8.66 35.35
CA ASN A 24 33.03 8.58 34.41
C ASN A 24 32.55 8.58 32.96
N HIS A 25 31.45 7.88 32.68
CA HIS A 25 30.85 7.88 31.35
C HIS A 25 30.45 9.29 30.89
N TRP A 26 29.81 10.09 31.76
CA TRP A 26 29.42 11.45 31.43
C TRP A 26 30.62 12.37 31.20
N LYS A 27 31.69 12.22 31.99
CA LYS A 27 32.96 12.93 31.78
C LYS A 27 33.57 12.62 30.42
N GLN A 28 33.62 11.35 30.04
CA GLN A 28 34.12 10.94 28.72
C GLN A 28 33.30 11.52 27.57
N LEU A 29 31.97 11.59 27.71
CA LEU A 29 31.10 12.19 26.70
C LEU A 29 31.32 13.70 26.56
N ALA A 30 31.53 14.39 27.69
CA ALA A 30 31.87 15.82 27.69
C ALA A 30 33.24 16.08 27.02
N GLU A 31 34.24 15.25 27.32
CA GLU A 31 35.57 15.32 26.70
C GLU A 31 35.53 15.06 25.20
N LYS A 32 34.79 14.04 24.74
CA LYS A 32 34.56 13.77 23.31
C LYS A 32 33.94 14.97 22.60
N SER A 33 33.06 15.68 23.29
CA SER A 33 32.37 16.87 22.79
C SER A 33 33.17 18.16 23.00
N LYS A 34 34.39 18.08 23.54
CA LYS A 34 35.30 19.21 23.82
C LYS A 34 34.67 20.31 24.69
N VAL A 35 33.78 19.94 25.61
CA VAL A 35 33.11 20.87 26.54
C VAL A 35 33.39 20.48 27.99
N SER A 36 33.23 21.43 28.92
CA SER A 36 33.32 21.11 30.35
C SER A 36 32.13 20.26 30.79
N ILE A 37 32.32 19.41 31.79
CA ILE A 37 31.24 18.56 32.33
C ILE A 37 30.04 19.39 32.78
N SER A 38 30.27 20.56 33.39
CA SER A 38 29.20 21.45 33.82
C SER A 38 28.40 21.98 32.64
N LYS A 39 29.07 22.40 31.56
CA LYS A 39 28.39 22.87 30.33
C LYS A 39 27.62 21.73 29.65
N PHE A 40 28.23 20.56 29.56
CA PHE A 40 27.62 19.36 28.98
C PHE A 40 26.31 18.98 29.69
N VAL A 41 26.33 18.95 31.03
CA VAL A 41 25.15 18.61 31.84
C VAL A 41 24.07 19.69 31.69
N VAL A 42 24.44 20.96 31.78
CA VAL A 42 23.47 22.07 31.62
C VAL A 42 22.79 22.00 30.25
N GLU A 43 23.54 21.88 29.16
CA GLU A 43 22.97 21.80 27.80
C GLU A 43 22.05 20.59 27.64
N HIS A 44 22.44 19.42 28.13
CA HIS A 44 21.59 18.22 28.00
C HIS A 44 20.32 18.30 28.85
N VAL A 45 20.41 18.87 30.06
CA VAL A 45 19.25 19.07 30.94
C VAL A 45 18.33 20.15 30.36
N GLU A 46 18.86 21.30 29.93
CA GLU A 46 18.07 22.37 29.31
C GLU A 46 17.43 21.90 27.99
N ASN A 47 18.13 21.10 27.18
CA ASN A 47 17.54 20.50 25.98
C ASN A 47 16.40 19.54 26.30
N SER A 48 16.54 18.71 27.34
CA SER A 48 15.47 17.80 27.79
C SER A 48 14.26 18.58 28.31
N LEU A 49 14.48 19.58 29.17
CA LEU A 49 13.42 20.45 29.69
C LEU A 49 12.74 21.23 28.57
N THR A 50 13.50 21.73 27.59
CA THR A 50 12.95 22.43 26.42
C THR A 50 12.16 21.49 25.49
N GLN A 51 12.53 20.21 25.41
CA GLN A 51 11.75 19.20 24.69
C GLN A 51 10.42 18.88 25.41
N GLU A 52 10.42 18.88 26.75
CA GLU A 52 9.21 18.71 27.57
C GLU A 52 8.32 19.97 27.56
N ASP A 53 8.91 21.17 27.59
CA ASP A 53 8.21 22.47 27.58
C ASP A 53 7.67 22.88 26.20
N LYS A 54 8.09 22.21 25.12
CA LYS A 54 7.46 22.33 23.80
C LYS A 54 6.06 21.74 23.85
N LYS A 55 5.10 22.54 24.32
CA LYS A 55 3.64 22.34 24.21
C LYS A 55 3.31 21.74 22.84
N GLY A 56 2.99 20.45 22.80
CA GLY A 56 2.58 19.75 21.58
C GLY A 56 3.24 18.40 21.32
N TYR A 57 4.30 18.02 22.04
CA TYR A 57 4.87 16.68 21.93
C TYR A 57 4.30 15.74 23.01
N PRO A 58 3.59 14.65 22.63
CA PRO A 58 3.12 13.67 23.60
C PRO A 58 4.30 13.03 24.33
N SER A 59 4.09 12.68 25.59
CA SER A 59 5.09 11.97 26.40
C SER A 59 5.55 10.69 25.69
N ARG A 60 6.76 10.21 25.98
CA ARG A 60 7.27 8.96 25.38
C ARG A 60 6.30 7.78 25.57
N ALA A 61 5.58 7.73 26.69
CA ALA A 61 4.57 6.71 26.95
C ALA A 61 3.34 6.86 26.05
N GLU A 62 2.85 8.08 25.85
CA GLU A 62 1.74 8.38 24.93
C GLU A 62 2.13 8.10 23.47
N MET A 63 3.36 8.42 23.06
CA MET A 63 3.87 8.06 21.73
C MET A 63 3.90 6.54 21.51
N ILE A 64 4.38 5.77 22.49
CA ILE A 64 4.39 4.30 22.40
C ILE A 64 2.97 3.76 22.30
N LYS A 65 2.02 4.33 23.06
CA LYS A 65 0.61 3.95 22.98
C LYS A 65 0.01 4.24 21.61
N GLN A 66 0.24 5.45 21.08
CA GLN A 66 -0.24 5.84 19.75
C GLN A 66 0.37 4.98 18.63
N LEU A 67 1.64 4.58 18.75
CA LEU A 67 2.28 3.68 17.80
C LEU A 67 1.62 2.30 17.82
N LYS A 68 1.38 1.74 19.00
CA LYS A 68 0.67 0.45 19.12
C LYS A 68 -0.73 0.50 18.52
N GLU A 69 -1.50 1.54 18.84
CA GLU A 69 -2.85 1.71 18.30
C GLU A 69 -2.84 1.80 16.76
N LYS A 70 -1.86 2.54 16.19
CA LYS A 70 -1.70 2.62 14.74
C LYS A 70 -1.24 1.30 14.12
N ASP A 71 -0.32 0.57 14.75
CA ASP A 71 0.14 -0.73 14.26
C ASP A 71 -1.03 -1.73 14.21
N GLU A 72 -1.88 -1.76 15.26
CA GLU A 72 -3.09 -2.57 15.29
C GLU A 72 -4.11 -2.17 14.20
N GLU A 73 -4.27 -0.87 13.94
CA GLU A 73 -5.14 -0.36 12.87
C GLU A 73 -4.61 -0.76 11.49
N ILE A 74 -3.30 -0.64 11.27
CA ILE A 74 -2.64 -1.07 10.03
C ILE A 74 -2.86 -2.57 9.80
N GLU A 75 -2.68 -3.40 10.83
CA GLU A 75 -2.92 -4.83 10.72
C GLU A 75 -4.37 -5.16 10.36
N LYS A 76 -5.34 -4.51 11.02
CA LYS A 76 -6.77 -4.69 10.71
C LYS A 76 -7.09 -4.28 9.27
N LEU A 77 -6.66 -3.09 8.86
CA LEU A 77 -6.88 -2.59 7.50
C LEU A 77 -6.23 -3.49 6.45
N GLN A 78 -5.04 -4.04 6.72
CA GLN A 78 -4.40 -4.99 5.82
C GLN A 78 -5.19 -6.30 5.69
N GLN A 79 -5.74 -6.82 6.79
CA GLN A 79 -6.57 -8.03 6.78
C GLN A 79 -7.88 -7.80 6.00
N GLU A 80 -8.56 -6.68 6.26
CA GLU A 80 -9.78 -6.29 5.53
C GLU A 80 -9.51 -6.12 4.04
N ASN A 81 -8.43 -5.44 3.68
CA ASN A 81 -8.07 -5.22 2.27
C ASN A 81 -7.79 -6.56 1.55
N ARG A 82 -7.11 -7.51 2.21
CA ARG A 82 -6.91 -8.86 1.68
C ARG A 82 -8.24 -9.59 1.47
N LEU A 83 -9.15 -9.51 2.44
CA LEU A 83 -10.46 -10.16 2.36
C LEU A 83 -11.31 -9.58 1.22
N VAL A 84 -11.37 -8.25 1.12
CA VAL A 84 -12.11 -7.55 0.05
C VAL A 84 -11.57 -7.92 -1.33
N LYS A 85 -10.24 -7.96 -1.50
CA LYS A 85 -9.62 -8.38 -2.76
C LYS A 85 -9.99 -9.81 -3.14
N MET A 86 -9.93 -10.74 -2.19
CA MET A 86 -10.33 -12.14 -2.43
C MET A 86 -11.81 -12.26 -2.82
N LEU A 87 -12.70 -11.51 -2.16
CA LEU A 87 -14.12 -11.49 -2.49
C LEU A 87 -14.37 -10.91 -3.88
N ALA A 88 -13.69 -9.80 -4.22
CA ALA A 88 -13.79 -9.19 -5.54
C ALA A 88 -13.33 -10.17 -6.64
N ASP A 89 -12.20 -10.86 -6.44
CA ASP A 89 -11.69 -11.85 -7.38
C ASP A 89 -12.65 -13.03 -7.56
N ASN A 90 -13.27 -13.51 -6.49
CA ASN A 90 -14.25 -14.59 -6.55
C ASN A 90 -15.51 -14.16 -7.29
N LEU A 91 -16.03 -12.98 -6.98
CA LEU A 91 -17.21 -12.42 -7.66
C LEU A 91 -16.94 -12.18 -9.15
N ASP A 92 -15.75 -11.69 -9.52
CA ASP A 92 -15.37 -11.52 -10.92
C ASP A 92 -15.36 -12.86 -11.68
N ARG A 93 -14.79 -13.91 -11.07
CA ARG A 93 -14.80 -15.27 -11.66
C ARG A 93 -16.22 -15.79 -11.84
N GLU A 94 -17.06 -15.66 -10.82
CA GLU A 94 -18.46 -16.10 -10.91
C GLU A 94 -19.21 -15.35 -12.01
N LEU A 95 -19.08 -14.02 -12.05
CA LEU A 95 -19.71 -13.21 -13.10
C LEU A 95 -19.25 -13.61 -14.50
N LYS A 96 -17.95 -13.86 -14.70
CA LYS A 96 -17.41 -14.35 -15.96
C LYS A 96 -18.02 -15.71 -16.34
N HIS A 97 -18.11 -16.64 -15.41
CA HIS A 97 -18.75 -17.93 -15.64
C HIS A 97 -20.24 -17.78 -15.98
N TYR A 98 -20.99 -16.96 -15.23
CA TYR A 98 -22.41 -16.70 -15.51
C TYR A 98 -22.63 -16.08 -16.89
N ARG A 99 -21.79 -15.13 -17.31
CA ARG A 99 -21.86 -14.52 -18.65
C ARG A 99 -21.46 -15.49 -19.76
N ALA A 100 -20.57 -16.44 -19.49
CA ALA A 100 -20.15 -17.44 -20.46
C ALA A 100 -21.20 -18.53 -20.71
N ARG A 101 -21.98 -18.93 -19.69
CA ARG A 101 -22.99 -20.00 -19.78
C ARG A 101 -23.94 -19.88 -20.99
N PRO A 102 -24.57 -18.73 -21.28
CA PRO A 102 -25.46 -18.57 -22.45
C PRO A 102 -24.79 -18.78 -23.81
N PHE A 103 -23.46 -18.68 -23.85
CA PHE A 103 -22.68 -18.95 -25.06
C PHE A 103 -22.22 -20.40 -25.12
N LEU A 104 -22.24 -21.16 -24.02
CA LEU A 104 -21.87 -22.58 -23.99
C LEU A 104 -23.07 -23.49 -24.31
N GLU A 105 -24.28 -23.09 -23.94
CA GLU A 105 -25.50 -23.82 -24.22
C GLU A 105 -25.98 -23.56 -25.67
N GLU A 106 -26.24 -24.63 -26.42
CA GLU A 106 -26.69 -24.54 -27.81
C GLU A 106 -28.16 -24.12 -27.93
N GLU A 107 -28.99 -24.48 -26.95
CA GLU A 107 -30.44 -24.24 -26.93
C GLU A 107 -30.86 -22.99 -26.14
N PHE A 108 -29.94 -22.07 -25.86
CA PHE A 108 -30.26 -20.87 -25.09
C PHE A 108 -31.33 -20.02 -25.80
N SER A 109 -32.47 -19.82 -25.13
CA SER A 109 -33.56 -18.93 -25.58
C SER A 109 -33.56 -17.65 -24.74
N GLY A 110 -33.27 -16.52 -25.37
CA GLY A 110 -33.21 -15.20 -24.72
C GLY A 110 -32.20 -14.24 -25.35
N VAL A 111 -32.01 -13.08 -24.74
CA VAL A 111 -31.02 -12.07 -25.19
C VAL A 111 -29.66 -12.43 -24.60
N ARG A 112 -28.69 -12.76 -25.45
CA ARG A 112 -27.30 -12.97 -25.04
C ARG A 112 -26.64 -11.62 -24.75
N ALA A 113 -26.21 -11.42 -23.51
CA ALA A 113 -25.42 -10.26 -23.13
C ALA A 113 -23.95 -10.49 -23.53
N TYR A 114 -23.45 -9.71 -24.48
CA TYR A 114 -22.05 -9.75 -24.88
C TYR A 114 -21.15 -9.11 -23.83
N ASP A 115 -19.91 -9.56 -23.77
CA ASP A 115 -18.92 -8.95 -22.91
C ASP A 115 -18.59 -7.52 -23.41
N LYS A 116 -18.85 -6.53 -22.55
CA LYS A 116 -18.59 -5.13 -22.87
C LYS A 116 -17.09 -4.88 -23.06
N GLU A 117 -16.25 -5.54 -22.27
CA GLU A 117 -14.80 -5.38 -22.36
C GLU A 117 -14.28 -5.93 -23.68
N LEU A 118 -14.80 -7.07 -24.14
CA LEU A 118 -14.48 -7.64 -25.45
C LEU A 118 -14.78 -6.64 -26.57
N VAL A 119 -15.97 -6.03 -26.56
CA VAL A 119 -16.39 -5.06 -27.59
C VAL A 119 -15.54 -3.79 -27.54
N VAL A 120 -15.23 -3.29 -26.34
CA VAL A 120 -14.37 -2.11 -26.17
C VAL A 120 -12.96 -2.39 -26.70
N LEU A 121 -12.35 -3.51 -26.33
CA LEU A 121 -11.01 -3.90 -26.80
C LEU A 121 -10.94 -4.04 -28.32
N LEU A 122 -11.99 -4.61 -28.93
CA LEU A 122 -12.09 -4.74 -30.39
C LEU A 122 -12.24 -3.37 -31.08
N LYS A 123 -12.99 -2.43 -30.49
CA LYS A 123 -13.18 -1.08 -31.04
C LYS A 123 -11.95 -0.19 -30.91
N GLU A 124 -11.24 -0.27 -29.79
CA GLU A 124 -10.05 0.54 -29.53
C GLU A 124 -8.86 0.11 -30.39
N ARG A 125 -8.75 -1.19 -30.71
CA ARG A 125 -7.60 -1.74 -31.43
C ARG A 125 -7.95 -2.02 -32.90
N LYS A 126 -7.09 -1.58 -33.82
CA LYS A 126 -7.27 -1.81 -35.27
C LYS A 126 -7.28 -3.29 -35.67
N VAL A 127 -6.44 -4.11 -35.01
CA VAL A 127 -6.38 -5.57 -35.16
C VAL A 127 -5.89 -6.13 -33.83
N ILE A 128 -6.53 -7.16 -33.30
CA ILE A 128 -6.09 -7.86 -32.09
C ILE A 128 -6.07 -9.37 -32.30
N ASP A 129 -4.96 -10.00 -31.93
CA ASP A 129 -4.82 -11.46 -31.96
C ASP A 129 -5.63 -12.12 -30.84
N SER A 130 -6.07 -13.37 -31.06
CA SER A 130 -6.89 -14.12 -30.10
C SER A 130 -6.17 -14.36 -28.77
N ASP A 131 -4.87 -14.66 -28.78
CA ASP A 131 -4.12 -14.90 -27.54
C ASP A 131 -3.92 -13.60 -26.76
N HIS A 132 -3.69 -12.50 -27.47
CA HIS A 132 -3.57 -11.19 -26.84
C HIS A 132 -4.91 -10.73 -26.26
N LEU A 133 -6.02 -10.96 -26.98
CA LEU A 133 -7.37 -10.63 -26.53
C LEU A 133 -7.75 -11.38 -25.24
N LEU A 134 -7.48 -12.69 -25.18
CA LEU A 134 -7.74 -13.47 -23.96
C LEU A 134 -6.91 -12.97 -22.77
N LYS A 135 -5.65 -12.57 -23.01
CA LYS A 135 -4.78 -12.02 -21.97
C LYS A 135 -5.29 -10.68 -21.42
N GLU A 136 -5.76 -9.78 -22.28
CA GLU A 136 -6.31 -8.47 -21.87
C GLU A 136 -7.63 -8.63 -21.09
N LEU A 137 -8.45 -9.64 -21.43
CA LEU A 137 -9.65 -10.02 -20.67
C LEU A 137 -9.33 -10.77 -19.36
N GLY A 138 -8.05 -11.04 -19.08
CA GLY A 138 -7.61 -11.78 -17.91
C GLY A 138 -8.01 -13.26 -17.92
N ILE A 139 -8.34 -13.82 -19.09
CA ILE A 139 -8.75 -15.22 -19.25
C ILE A 139 -7.50 -16.07 -19.44
N LYS A 140 -7.36 -17.11 -18.61
CA LYS A 140 -6.22 -18.03 -18.71
C LYS A 140 -6.50 -19.08 -19.79
N PRO A 141 -5.48 -19.53 -20.56
CA PRO A 141 -5.65 -20.60 -21.54
C PRO A 141 -6.21 -21.92 -20.97
N LYS A 142 -6.07 -22.12 -19.65
CA LYS A 142 -6.59 -23.29 -18.93
C LYS A 142 -8.10 -23.20 -18.65
N GLU A 143 -8.71 -22.02 -18.74
CA GLU A 143 -10.14 -21.78 -18.53
C GLU A 143 -10.91 -22.08 -19.81
N THR A 144 -10.93 -23.36 -20.20
CA THR A 144 -11.44 -23.84 -21.50
C THR A 144 -12.86 -23.38 -21.81
N ASP A 145 -13.72 -23.29 -20.81
CA ASP A 145 -15.11 -22.84 -20.96
C ASP A 145 -15.20 -21.35 -21.29
N LEU A 146 -14.39 -20.51 -20.63
CA LEU A 146 -14.35 -19.07 -20.90
C LEU A 146 -13.77 -18.80 -22.29
N VAL A 147 -12.70 -19.52 -22.67
CA VAL A 147 -12.11 -19.43 -24.01
C VAL A 147 -13.13 -19.81 -25.09
N LYS A 148 -13.87 -20.91 -24.90
CA LYS A 148 -14.94 -21.32 -25.83
C LYS A 148 -16.05 -20.28 -25.94
N ALA A 149 -16.47 -19.71 -24.82
CA ALA A 149 -17.51 -18.68 -24.80
C ALA A 149 -17.08 -17.42 -25.56
N ILE A 150 -15.84 -16.96 -25.38
CA ILE A 150 -15.29 -15.81 -26.14
C ILE A 150 -15.21 -16.12 -27.64
N ASN A 151 -14.74 -17.31 -28.01
CA ASN A 151 -14.68 -17.70 -29.42
C ASN A 151 -16.07 -17.73 -30.07
N ARG A 152 -17.09 -18.23 -29.37
CA ARG A 152 -18.48 -18.20 -29.83
C ARG A 152 -19.02 -16.77 -29.91
N GLN A 153 -18.65 -15.89 -28.98
CA GLN A 153 -18.99 -14.46 -29.05
C GLN A 153 -18.39 -13.80 -30.31
N LEU A 154 -17.11 -14.06 -30.61
CA LEU A 154 -16.44 -13.53 -31.80
C LEU A 154 -17.08 -14.05 -33.10
N GLN A 155 -17.41 -15.34 -33.15
CA GLN A 155 -18.14 -15.93 -34.28
C GLN A 155 -19.50 -15.26 -34.47
N ASN A 156 -20.27 -15.06 -33.40
CA ASN A 156 -21.55 -14.38 -33.48
C ASN A 156 -21.39 -12.94 -33.98
N LEU A 157 -20.41 -12.19 -33.44
CA LEU A 157 -20.11 -10.82 -33.89
C LEU A 157 -19.71 -10.76 -35.36
N GLN A 158 -18.98 -11.77 -35.85
CA GLN A 158 -18.66 -11.93 -37.27
C GLN A 158 -19.92 -12.19 -38.10
N THR A 159 -20.83 -13.07 -37.63
CA THR A 159 -22.11 -13.33 -38.32
C THR A 159 -22.95 -12.06 -38.43
N PHE A 160 -22.91 -11.18 -37.42
CA PHE A 160 -23.56 -9.86 -37.47
C PHE A 160 -22.80 -8.82 -38.30
N GLY A 161 -21.64 -9.15 -38.86
CA GLY A 161 -20.83 -8.24 -39.68
C GLY A 161 -20.06 -7.17 -38.90
N LEU A 162 -20.03 -7.25 -37.57
CA LEU A 162 -19.39 -6.28 -36.67
C LEU A 162 -17.87 -6.49 -36.54
N VAL A 163 -17.38 -7.69 -36.87
CA VAL A 163 -15.97 -8.05 -36.77
C VAL A 163 -15.56 -8.88 -37.99
N ILE A 164 -14.37 -8.64 -38.52
CA ILE A 164 -13.78 -9.37 -39.65
C ILE A 164 -12.57 -10.17 -39.16
N PRO A 165 -12.47 -11.47 -39.47
CA PRO A 165 -11.25 -12.23 -39.25
C PRO A 165 -10.16 -11.80 -40.24
N THR A 166 -8.96 -11.59 -39.74
CA THR A 166 -7.76 -11.25 -40.52
C THR A 166 -6.66 -12.26 -40.21
N PRO A 167 -5.62 -12.38 -41.06
CA PRO A 167 -4.48 -13.27 -40.79
C PRO A 167 -3.72 -12.96 -39.50
N ARG A 168 -3.92 -11.78 -38.92
CA ARG A 168 -3.28 -11.31 -37.68
C ARG A 168 -4.24 -11.24 -36.48
N GLY A 169 -5.46 -11.78 -36.62
CA GLY A 169 -6.50 -11.74 -35.58
C GLY A 169 -7.78 -11.07 -36.02
N TRP A 170 -8.50 -10.46 -35.09
CA TRP A 170 -9.82 -9.88 -35.30
C TRP A 170 -9.76 -8.37 -35.48
N ARG A 171 -10.58 -7.84 -36.38
CA ARG A 171 -10.73 -6.39 -36.61
C ARG A 171 -12.18 -6.00 -36.46
N TRP A 172 -12.44 -4.93 -35.72
CA TRP A 172 -13.76 -4.32 -35.68
C TRP A 172 -14.13 -3.68 -37.03
N ASN A 173 -15.36 -3.95 -37.48
CA ASN A 173 -15.93 -3.46 -38.72
C ASN A 173 -17.15 -2.59 -38.38
N GLY A 174 -16.91 -1.29 -38.17
CA GLY A 174 -17.92 -0.31 -37.79
C GLY A 174 -17.32 0.99 -37.29
#